data_AF-A0A2X2BUY6-F1
#
_entry.id   AF-A0A2X2BUY6-F1
#
_cell.length_a   1.000
_cell.length_b   1.000
_cell.length_c   1.000
_cell.angle_alpha   90.00
_cell.angle_beta   90.00
_cell.angle_gamma   90.00
#
_symmetry.space_group_name_H-M   'P 1'
#
loop_
_entity.id
_entity.type
_entity.pdbx_description
1 polymer ?
#
loop_
_entity_poly.entity_id
_entity_poly.type
_entity_poly.pdbx_seq_one_letter_code
_entity_poly.pdbx_strand_id
1 'polypeptide(L)'
;MILVVIRIYLTPLLFFEKADDKSSALLLSSITNNEILECDFKYYRVDKNGGLLHYKTIKLTKSSIIRIKNTHPNSLLKNEYYPTETISLRYESITVNHIVASTSGYSISNNI
;
A
#
# COMPACT_ATOMS: atom_id res chain seq x y z
N MET A 1 17.19 10.49 -0.82
CA MET A 1 16.61 10.56 0.55
C MET A 1 15.14 10.92 0.40
N ILE A 2 14.27 9.93 0.24
CA ILE A 2 12.84 10.17 0.10
C ILE A 2 12.28 10.28 1.51
N LEU A 3 11.87 11.50 1.88
CA LEU A 3 11.14 11.77 3.10
C LEU A 3 9.71 11.22 2.93
N VAL A 4 9.49 9.97 3.36
CA VAL A 4 8.13 9.46 3.50
C VAL A 4 7.56 10.05 4.80
N VAL A 5 6.85 11.17 4.69
CA VAL A 5 6.08 11.74 5.80
C VAL A 5 4.90 10.81 6.06
N ILE A 6 5.04 9.91 7.04
CA ILE A 6 3.93 9.09 7.52
C ILE A 6 3.04 10.00 8.37
N ARG A 7 1.96 10.55 7.77
CA ARG A 7 0.87 11.15 8.55
C ARG A 7 0.04 10.02 9.15
N ILE A 8 0.07 9.88 10.48
CA ILE A 8 -0.82 8.98 11.22
C ILE A 8 -2.17 9.70 11.35
N TYR A 9 -3.17 9.23 10.62
CA TYR A 9 -4.56 9.68 10.80
C TYR A 9 -5.22 8.83 11.89
N LEU A 10 -6.19 9.42 12.61
CA LEU A 10 -6.98 8.77 13.68
C LEU A 10 -7.82 7.56 13.21
N THR A 11 -7.82 7.28 11.91
CA THR A 11 -8.53 6.17 11.28
C THR A 11 -7.52 5.15 10.73
N PRO A 12 -7.71 3.84 10.95
CA PRO A 12 -6.82 2.80 10.43
C PRO A 12 -7.00 2.64 8.91
N LEU A 13 -6.42 3.58 8.16
CA LEU A 13 -6.48 3.65 6.70
C LEU A 13 -5.08 3.63 6.10
N LEU A 14 -4.86 2.73 5.15
CA LEU A 14 -3.66 2.69 4.32
C LEU A 14 -4.04 3.00 2.88
N PHE A 15 -3.23 3.83 2.22
CA PHE A 15 -3.36 4.12 0.80
C PHE A 15 -2.11 3.62 0.08
N PHE A 16 -2.29 2.98 -1.07
CA PHE A 16 -1.20 2.69 -1.99
C PHE A 16 -1.63 2.98 -3.43
N GLU A 17 -0.64 3.24 -4.28
CA GLU A 17 -0.85 3.50 -5.71
C GLU A 17 -0.07 2.48 -6.53
N LYS A 18 -0.68 2.02 -7.62
CA LYS A 18 -0.10 1.08 -8.58
C LYS A 18 -0.42 1.53 -10.01
N ALA A 19 0.27 0.98 -10.99
CA ALA A 19 -0.14 1.09 -12.40
C ALA A 19 -1.43 0.31 -12.63
N ASP A 20 -2.24 0.68 -13.62
CA ASP A 20 -3.35 -0.18 -14.08
C ASP A 20 -2.80 -1.51 -14.64
N ASP A 21 -3.23 -2.64 -14.08
CA ASP A 21 -2.67 -3.95 -14.41
C ASP A 21 -3.69 -5.08 -14.22
N LYS A 22 -3.26 -6.35 -14.38
CA LYS A 22 -4.17 -7.51 -14.28
C LYS A 22 -4.90 -7.62 -12.94
N SER A 23 -4.36 -7.04 -11.87
CA SER A 23 -4.99 -7.11 -10.54
C SER A 23 -6.19 -6.18 -10.39
N SER A 24 -6.39 -5.21 -11.27
CA SER A 24 -7.49 -4.23 -11.21
C SER A 24 -8.87 -4.90 -11.20
N ALA A 25 -9.07 -5.92 -12.04
CA ALA A 25 -10.30 -6.70 -12.05
C ALA A 25 -10.51 -7.50 -10.75
N LEU A 26 -9.43 -8.02 -10.16
CA LEU A 26 -9.48 -8.76 -8.90
C LEU A 26 -9.82 -7.84 -7.73
N LEU A 27 -9.19 -6.66 -7.67
CA LEU A 27 -9.46 -5.63 -6.66
C LEU A 27 -10.91 -5.15 -6.72
N LEU A 28 -11.47 -5.02 -7.94
CA LEU A 28 -12.88 -4.67 -8.13
C LEU A 28 -13.84 -5.77 -7.60
N SER A 29 -13.47 -7.05 -7.77
CA SER A 29 -14.22 -8.16 -7.18
C SER A 29 -14.12 -8.13 -5.65
N SER A 30 -12.92 -7.93 -5.09
CA SER A 30 -12.68 -7.92 -3.65
C SER A 30 -13.43 -6.78 -2.95
N ILE A 31 -13.47 -5.57 -3.52
CA ILE A 31 -14.27 -4.47 -2.96
C ILE A 31 -15.78 -4.76 -3.01
N THR A 32 -16.27 -5.31 -4.13
CA THR A 32 -17.70 -5.62 -4.31
C THR A 32 -18.18 -6.68 -3.32
N ASN A 33 -17.34 -7.68 -3.05
CA ASN A 33 -17.65 -8.77 -2.14
C ASN A 33 -17.25 -8.46 -0.68
N ASN A 34 -16.74 -7.26 -0.39
CA ASN A 34 -16.18 -6.87 0.91
C ASN A 34 -15.24 -7.96 1.48
N GLU A 35 -14.35 -8.45 0.61
CA GLU A 35 -13.42 -9.53 0.94
C GLU A 35 -12.44 -9.08 2.04
N ILE A 36 -12.19 -10.00 2.98
CA ILE A 36 -11.19 -9.81 4.03
C ILE A 36 -9.82 -10.27 3.50
N LEU A 37 -8.88 -9.36 3.48
CA LEU A 37 -7.56 -9.51 2.87
C LEU A 37 -6.45 -9.46 3.92
N GLU A 38 -5.42 -10.27 3.69
CA GLU A 38 -4.11 -10.13 4.33
C GLU A 38 -3.17 -9.46 3.34
N CYS A 39 -2.55 -8.34 3.72
CA CYS A 39 -1.71 -7.55 2.80
C CYS A 39 -0.28 -7.43 3.31
N ASP A 40 0.68 -7.83 2.46
CA ASP A 40 2.12 -7.72 2.73
C ASP A 40 2.78 -6.71 1.79
N PHE A 41 3.14 -5.54 2.31
CA PHE A 41 3.88 -4.51 1.59
C PHE A 41 5.39 -4.64 1.87
N LYS A 42 6.16 -5.00 0.85
CA LYS A 42 7.61 -5.16 0.94
C LYS A 42 8.32 -3.94 0.33
N TYR A 43 9.19 -3.31 1.12
CA TYR A 43 9.92 -2.12 0.72
C TYR A 43 11.36 -2.48 0.41
N TYR A 44 11.80 -2.09 -0.78
CA TYR A 44 13.13 -2.32 -1.29
C TYR A 44 13.89 -1.01 -1.46
N ARG A 45 15.20 -1.05 -1.28
CA ARG A 45 16.12 0.04 -1.60
C ARG A 45 17.42 -0.52 -2.15
N VAL A 46 18.16 0.29 -2.91
CA VAL A 46 19.51 -0.08 -3.33
C VAL A 46 20.46 0.03 -2.14
N ASP A 47 21.27 -0.99 -1.90
CA ASP A 47 22.31 -0.98 -0.87
C ASP A 47 23.62 -0.35 -1.36
N LYS A 48 24.65 -0.34 -0.50
CA LYS A 48 25.96 0.25 -0.85
C LYS A 48 26.69 -0.52 -1.96
N ASN A 49 26.32 -1.78 -2.19
CA ASN A 49 26.92 -2.67 -3.18
C ASN A 49 26.13 -2.66 -4.50
N GLY A 50 25.09 -1.82 -4.63
CA GLY A 50 24.21 -1.78 -5.80
C GLY A 50 23.15 -2.89 -5.81
N GLY A 51 23.05 -3.70 -4.76
CA GLY A 51 22.07 -4.76 -4.63
C GLY A 51 20.69 -4.25 -4.20
N LEU A 52 19.63 -4.93 -4.66
CA LEU A 52 18.28 -4.65 -4.20
C LEU A 52 18.06 -5.28 -2.82
N LEU A 53 17.95 -4.45 -1.78
CA LEU A 53 17.80 -4.87 -0.40
C LEU A 53 16.35 -4.67 0.08
N HIS A 54 15.73 -5.76 0.52
CA HIS A 54 14.46 -5.72 1.26
C HIS A 54 14.72 -5.26 2.70
N TYR A 55 14.29 -4.03 3.03
CA TYR A 55 14.66 -3.42 4.32
C TYR A 55 13.50 -3.24 5.30
N LYS A 56 12.25 -3.30 4.82
CA LYS A 56 11.06 -3.09 5.65
C LYS A 56 9.86 -3.84 5.08
N THR A 57 9.06 -4.45 5.96
CA THR A 57 7.76 -5.02 5.64
C THR A 57 6.68 -4.29 6.43
N ILE A 58 5.55 -3.98 5.79
CA ILE A 58 4.31 -3.61 6.47
C ILE A 58 3.28 -4.70 6.19
N LYS A 59 2.69 -5.26 7.24
CA LYS A 59 1.63 -6.26 7.16
C LYS A 59 0.33 -5.67 7.67
N LEU A 60 -0.75 -5.84 6.92
CA LEU A 60 -2.11 -5.55 7.38
C LEU A 60 -2.87 -6.85 7.53
N THR A 61 -3.54 -7.03 8.66
CA THR A 61 -4.41 -8.18 8.89
C THR A 61 -5.88 -7.76 8.93
N LYS A 62 -6.77 -8.64 8.49
CA LYS A 62 -8.21 -8.39 8.35
C LYS A 62 -8.49 -7.05 7.68
N SER A 63 -7.86 -6.83 6.53
CA SER A 63 -8.05 -5.61 5.75
C SER A 63 -9.19 -5.76 4.75
N SER A 64 -9.78 -4.65 4.32
CA SER A 64 -10.76 -4.64 3.22
C SER A 64 -10.65 -3.35 2.45
N ILE A 65 -10.93 -3.42 1.15
CA ILE A 65 -10.86 -2.26 0.27
C ILE A 65 -12.06 -1.37 0.54
N ILE A 66 -11.80 -0.09 0.82
CA ILE A 66 -12.86 0.92 0.99
C ILE A 66 -13.09 1.74 -0.27
N ARG A 67 -12.06 1.85 -1.13
CA ARG A 67 -12.11 2.70 -2.33
C ARG A 67 -11.01 2.32 -3.31
N ILE A 68 -11.38 2.33 -4.59
CA ILE A 68 -10.46 2.29 -5.73
C ILE A 68 -10.69 3.57 -6.55
N LYS A 69 -9.61 4.26 -6.92
CA LYS A 69 -9.66 5.46 -7.76
C LYS A 69 -8.70 5.29 -8.94
N ASN A 70 -9.22 5.34 -10.16
CA ASN A 70 -8.42 5.25 -11.37
C ASN A 70 -8.12 6.65 -11.89
N THR A 71 -6.85 6.94 -12.15
CA THR A 71 -6.36 8.23 -12.63
C THR A 71 -5.72 8.03 -13.99
N HIS A 72 -6.27 8.68 -15.00
CA HIS A 72 -5.74 8.68 -16.35
C HIS A 72 -5.15 10.07 -16.65
N PRO A 73 -3.86 10.16 -16.98
CA PRO A 73 -3.27 11.43 -17.37
C PRO A 73 -3.86 11.92 -18.70
N ASN A 74 -4.01 13.24 -18.83
CA ASN A 74 -4.44 13.82 -20.10
C ASN A 74 -3.33 13.65 -21.15
N SER A 75 -3.60 12.86 -22.19
CA SER A 75 -2.64 12.51 -23.24
C SER A 75 -2.08 13.72 -24.01
N LEU A 76 -2.79 14.85 -24.05
CA LEU A 76 -2.32 16.07 -24.71
C LEU A 76 -1.27 16.84 -23.88
N LEU A 77 -1.29 16.69 -22.55
CA LEU A 77 -0.45 17.47 -21.64
C LEU A 77 0.62 16.60 -20.94
N LYS A 78 0.39 15.28 -20.84
CA LYS A 78 1.17 14.35 -20.00
C LYS A 78 1.23 12.95 -20.63
N ASN A 79 1.70 12.87 -21.87
CA ASN A 79 1.77 11.59 -22.62
C ASN A 79 2.76 10.56 -22.02
N GLU A 80 3.74 11.01 -21.24
CA GLU A 80 4.74 10.15 -20.58
C GLU A 80 4.23 9.45 -19.31
N TYR A 81 3.00 9.75 -18.88
CA TYR A 81 2.43 9.18 -17.67
C TYR A 81 1.54 7.99 -18.01
N TYR A 82 1.70 6.90 -17.25
CA TYR A 82 0.83 5.74 -17.35
C TYR A 82 -0.40 5.91 -16.45
N PRO A 83 -1.54 5.27 -16.79
CA PRO A 83 -2.68 5.17 -15.89
C PRO A 83 -2.30 4.55 -14.55
N THR A 84 -2.81 5.12 -13.47
CA THR A 84 -2.58 4.63 -12.11
C THR A 84 -3.89 4.40 -11.36
N GLU A 85 -3.83 3.53 -10.37
CA GLU A 85 -4.93 3.22 -9.49
C GLU A 85 -4.50 3.47 -8.04
N THR A 86 -5.27 4.27 -7.31
CA THR A 86 -5.10 4.48 -5.87
C THR A 86 -6.11 3.59 -5.13
N ILE A 87 -5.60 2.72 -4.27
CA ILE A 87 -6.38 1.80 -3.45
C ILE A 87 -6.29 2.23 -1.99
N SER A 88 -7.45 2.23 -1.34
CA SER A 88 -7.60 2.58 0.07
C SER A 88 -8.09 1.35 0.83
N LEU A 89 -7.38 0.98 1.90
CA LEU A 89 -7.68 -0.17 2.73
C LEU A 89 -8.01 0.29 4.16
N ARG A 90 -9.09 -0.25 4.73
CA ARG A 90 -9.23 -0.32 6.19
C ARG A 90 -8.62 -1.63 6.69
N TYR A 91 -8.14 -1.67 7.93
CA TYR A 91 -7.51 -2.86 8.51
C TYR A 91 -7.76 -2.96 10.00
N GLU A 92 -7.76 -4.19 10.54
CA GLU A 92 -7.83 -4.42 11.99
C GLU A 92 -6.48 -4.15 12.64
N SER A 93 -5.41 -4.70 12.08
CA SER A 93 -4.08 -4.58 12.67
C SER A 93 -3.03 -4.29 11.62
N ILE A 94 -1.98 -3.61 12.05
CA ILE A 94 -0.81 -3.26 11.25
C ILE A 94 0.44 -3.67 12.01
N THR A 95 1.30 -4.42 11.34
CA THR A 95 2.66 -4.72 11.80
C THR A 95 3.65 -4.05 10.87
N VAL A 96 4.59 -3.30 11.43
CA VAL A 96 5.72 -2.73 10.71
C VAL A 96 6.98 -3.41 11.21
N ASN A 97 7.76 -4.02 10.31
CA ASN A 97 9.04 -4.61 10.63
C ASN A 97 10.14 -3.95 9.78
N HIS A 98 11.07 -3.24 10.42
CA HIS A 98 12.24 -2.66 9.77
C HIS A 98 13.45 -3.59 9.94
N ILE A 99 13.60 -4.51 8.98
CA ILE A 99 14.56 -5.62 8.99
C ILE A 99 16.00 -5.16 9.24
N VAL A 100 16.45 -4.11 8.54
CA VAL A 100 17.84 -3.64 8.63
C VAL A 100 18.15 -2.93 9.94
N ALA A 101 17.12 -2.43 10.65
CA ALA A 101 17.29 -1.71 11.91
C ALA A 101 16.80 -2.54 13.11
N SER A 102 16.42 -3.80 12.88
CA SER A 102 15.90 -4.72 13.89
C SER A 102 14.83 -4.12 14.81
N THR A 103 13.97 -3.27 14.26
CA THR A 103 12.90 -2.60 15.01
C THR A 103 11.56 -2.95 14.40
N SER A 104 10.55 -3.13 15.25
CA SER A 104 9.18 -3.39 14.83
C SER A 104 8.19 -2.54 15.61
N GLY A 105 7.02 -2.34 15.00
CA GLY A 105 5.87 -1.69 15.62
C GLY A 105 4.62 -2.47 15.29
N TYR A 106 3.70 -2.52 16.24
CA TYR A 106 2.40 -3.16 16.08
C TYR A 106 1.31 -2.22 16.57
N SER A 107 0.19 -2.21 15.88
CA SER A 107 -1.00 -1.49 16.30
C SER A 107 -2.23 -2.26 15.86
N ILE A 108 -3.24 -2.28 16.73
CA ILE A 108 -4.56 -2.84 16.48
C ILE A 108 -5.60 -1.73 16.66
N SER A 109 -6.55 -1.64 15.74
CA SER A 109 -7.69 -0.75 15.85
C SER A 109 -8.81 -1.43 16.61
N ASN A 110 -9.30 -0.82 17.68
CA ASN A 110 -10.41 -1.35 18.49
C ASN A 110 -11.80 -1.13 17.85
N ASN A 111 -11.88 -0.71 16.58
CA ASN A 111 -13.12 -0.33 15.91
C ASN A 111 -13.34 -1.15 14.63
N ILE A 112 -13.84 -2.38 14.77
CA ILE A 112 -14.53 -3.07 13.68
C ILE A 112 -16.02 -3.04 13.97
#